data_AF-A0A955N1H9-F1
#
_entry.id   AF-A0A955N1H9-F1
#
_cell.length_a   1.000
_cell.length_b   1.000
_cell.length_c   1.000
_cell.angle_alpha   90.00
_cell.angle_beta   90.00
_cell.angle_gamma   90.00
#
_symmetry.space_group_name_H-M   'P 1'
#
loop_
_entity.id
_entity.type
_entity.pdbx_description
1 polymer ?
#
loop_
_entity_poly.entity_id
_entity_poly.type
_entity_poly.pdbx_seq_one_letter_code
_entity_poly.pdbx_strand_id
1 'polypeptide(L)'
;PITPAADRRQDLPAYSEIIREIAKEYEVALVDQERMWKDYLSKGRNDLNYLLNDGTIHPNAAGHVLFAHNLFWVLNIFDADSRTCRLYVP
;
A
#
# COMPACT_ATOMS: atom_id res chain seq x y z
N PRO A 1 -20.46 -1.42 7.23
CA PRO A 1 -20.58 -2.88 7.01
C PRO A 1 -19.30 -3.43 6.40
N ILE A 2 -18.62 -4.34 7.11
CA ILE A 2 -17.50 -5.10 6.55
C ILE A 2 -18.08 -5.92 5.39
N THR A 3 -17.85 -5.49 4.16
CA THR A 3 -18.28 -6.26 3.00
C THR A 3 -17.40 -7.50 2.86
N PRO A 4 -17.93 -8.68 2.45
CA PRO A 4 -17.16 -9.91 2.23
C PRO A 4 -16.18 -9.83 1.03
N ALA A 5 -15.75 -8.63 0.66
CA ALA A 5 -14.84 -8.38 -0.44
C ALA A 5 -13.41 -8.88 -0.15
N ALA A 6 -13.01 -8.98 1.12
CA ALA A 6 -11.71 -9.55 1.50
C ALA A 6 -11.62 -11.05 1.16
N ASP A 7 -12.66 -11.83 1.50
CA ASP A 7 -12.70 -13.28 1.26
C ASP A 7 -12.68 -13.65 -0.23
N ARG A 8 -13.04 -12.71 -1.11
CA ARG A 8 -13.00 -12.87 -2.57
C ARG A 8 -11.63 -12.55 -3.19
N ARG A 9 -10.62 -12.21 -2.39
CA ARG A 9 -9.28 -11.80 -2.85
C ARG A 9 -8.19 -12.81 -2.47
N GLN A 10 -8.56 -14.09 -2.33
CA GLN A 10 -7.61 -15.16 -2.04
C GLN A 10 -6.49 -15.28 -3.09
N ASP A 11 -6.79 -14.89 -4.33
CA ASP A 11 -5.84 -14.89 -5.44
C ASP A 11 -4.92 -13.64 -5.46
N LEU A 12 -5.12 -12.66 -4.58
CA LEU A 12 -4.34 -11.41 -4.58
C LEU A 12 -2.82 -11.65 -4.51
N PRO A 13 -2.29 -12.63 -3.75
CA PRO A 13 -0.87 -12.96 -3.79
C PRO A 13 -0.40 -13.41 -5.18
N ALA A 14 -1.20 -14.19 -5.91
CA ALA A 14 -0.88 -14.63 -7.26
C ALA A 14 -0.88 -13.46 -8.25
N TYR A 15 -1.87 -12.57 -8.17
CA TYR A 15 -1.88 -11.34 -8.97
C TYR A 15 -0.67 -10.43 -8.67
N SER A 16 -0.30 -10.30 -7.39
CA SER A 16 0.87 -9.51 -6.99
C SER A 16 2.16 -10.08 -7.55
N GLU A 17 2.28 -11.41 -7.63
CA GLU A 17 3.44 -12.06 -8.25
C GLU A 17 3.48 -11.84 -9.76
N ILE A 18 2.36 -12.01 -10.46
CA ILE A 18 2.27 -11.71 -11.91
C ILE A 18 2.68 -10.26 -12.19
N ILE A 19 2.24 -9.31 -11.36
CA ILE A 19 2.61 -7.90 -11.50
C ILE A 19 4.13 -7.70 -11.31
N ARG A 20 4.76 -8.40 -10.36
CA ARG A 20 6.23 -8.37 -10.17
C ARG A 20 6.97 -8.92 -11.38
N GLU A 21 6.51 -10.05 -11.90
CA GLU A 21 7.10 -10.70 -13.08
C GLU A 21 7.02 -9.79 -14.31
N ILE A 22 5.85 -9.21 -14.58
CA ILE A 22 5.66 -8.26 -15.69
C ILE A 22 6.52 -7.01 -15.50
N ALA A 23 6.56 -6.43 -14.30
CA ALA A 23 7.37 -5.23 -14.08
C ALA A 23 8.86 -5.49 -14.33
N LYS A 24 9.34 -6.68 -13.95
CA LYS A 24 10.70 -7.14 -14.25
C LYS A 24 10.93 -7.39 -15.74
N GLU A 25 10.01 -8.08 -16.42
CA GLU A 25 10.09 -8.40 -17.85
C GLU A 25 10.19 -7.14 -18.72
N TYR A 26 9.38 -6.13 -18.40
CA TYR A 26 9.30 -4.88 -19.17
C TYR A 26 10.24 -3.79 -18.64
N GLU A 27 11.06 -4.08 -17.63
CA GLU A 27 11.98 -3.13 -16.98
C GLU A 27 11.28 -1.82 -16.55
N VAL A 28 10.04 -1.93 -16.05
CA VAL A 28 9.26 -0.78 -15.56
C VAL A 28 9.29 -0.70 -14.04
N ALA A 29 9.16 0.53 -13.53
CA ALA A 29 9.10 0.75 -12.09
C ALA A 29 7.90 0.02 -11.46
N LEU A 30 8.12 -0.61 -10.31
CA LEU A 30 7.10 -1.31 -9.54
C LEU A 30 6.92 -0.69 -8.16
N VAL A 31 5.68 -0.30 -7.84
CA VAL A 31 5.27 0.17 -6.51
C VAL A 31 4.50 -0.96 -5.82
N ASP A 32 5.22 -1.84 -5.12
CA ASP A 32 4.67 -3.04 -4.51
C ASP A 32 3.99 -2.75 -3.16
N GLN A 33 2.71 -2.37 -3.23
CA GLN A 33 1.91 -2.08 -2.04
C GLN A 33 1.57 -3.33 -1.21
N GLU A 34 1.51 -4.52 -1.83
CA GLU A 34 1.26 -5.77 -1.11
C GLU A 34 2.47 -6.10 -0.20
N ARG A 35 3.68 -5.98 -0.74
CA ARG A 35 4.92 -6.14 0.04
C ARG A 35 5.04 -5.07 1.11
N MET A 36 4.71 -3.82 0.80
CA MET A 36 4.69 -2.73 1.79
C MET A 36 3.85 -3.11 3.03
N TRP A 37 2.65 -3.66 2.82
CA TRP A 37 1.79 -4.11 3.91
C TRP A 37 2.36 -5.30 4.68
N LYS A 38 2.89 -6.30 3.97
CA LYS A 38 3.56 -7.45 4.61
C LYS A 38 4.74 -7.02 5.48
N ASP A 39 5.55 -6.09 5.00
CA ASP A 39 6.69 -5.53 5.74
C ASP A 39 6.25 -4.66 6.92
N TYR A 40 5.09 -4.02 6.82
CA TYR A 40 4.49 -3.28 7.93
C TYR A 40 4.04 -4.21 9.05
N LEU A 41 3.31 -5.28 8.69
CA LEU A 41 2.80 -6.30 9.61
C LEU A 41 3.93 -7.11 10.27
N SER A 42 4.98 -7.44 9.53
CA SER A 42 6.12 -8.24 10.04
C SER A 42 6.92 -7.53 11.14
N LYS A 43 6.81 -6.20 11.25
CA LYS A 43 7.47 -5.38 12.29
C LYS A 43 6.70 -5.31 13.61
N GLY A 44 5.79 -6.27 13.85
CA GLY A 44 4.97 -6.33 15.07
C GLY A 44 3.84 -5.30 15.12
N ARG A 45 3.56 -4.62 14.00
CA ARG A 45 2.38 -3.74 13.86
C ARG A 45 1.20 -4.60 13.43
N ASN A 46 0.70 -5.40 14.37
CA ASN A 46 -0.31 -6.42 14.10
C ASN A 46 -1.72 -5.87 13.91
N ASP A 47 -1.90 -4.56 14.04
CA ASP A 47 -3.19 -3.90 13.87
C ASP A 47 -3.12 -2.89 12.71
N LEU A 48 -3.94 -3.10 11.68
CA LEU A 48 -4.12 -2.18 10.55
C LEU A 48 -5.37 -1.30 10.72
N ASN A 49 -6.12 -1.44 11.81
CA ASN A 49 -7.40 -0.73 12.01
C ASN A 49 -7.24 0.80 11.98
N TYR A 50 -6.08 1.35 12.37
CA TYR A 50 -5.83 2.79 12.26
C TYR A 50 -5.43 3.26 10.85
N LEU A 51 -5.22 2.33 9.91
CA LEU A 51 -4.95 2.62 8.50
C LEU A 51 -6.09 2.20 7.57
N LEU A 52 -7.05 1.42 8.06
CA LEU A 52 -8.18 0.90 7.29
C LEU A 52 -9.50 1.51 7.77
N ASN A 53 -10.31 1.98 6.85
CA ASN A 53 -11.64 2.54 7.13
C ASN A 53 -12.67 1.45 7.45
N ASP A 54 -12.47 0.22 6.96
CA ASP A 54 -13.40 -0.90 7.12
C ASP A 54 -12.79 -2.13 7.81
N GLY A 55 -11.58 -1.98 8.36
CA GLY A 55 -10.84 -3.07 8.99
C GLY A 55 -10.40 -4.20 8.05
N THR A 56 -10.60 -4.06 6.73
CA THR A 56 -10.25 -5.14 5.78
C THR A 56 -9.38 -4.66 4.62
N ILE A 57 -9.89 -3.82 3.74
CA ILE A 57 -9.27 -3.58 2.44
C ILE A 57 -9.30 -2.13 1.97
N HIS A 58 -10.13 -1.28 2.59
CA HIS A 58 -10.24 0.11 2.21
C HIS A 58 -9.39 0.96 3.15
N PRO A 59 -8.24 1.53 2.69
CA PRO A 59 -7.48 2.43 3.53
C PRO A 59 -8.30 3.66 3.93
N ASN A 60 -8.07 4.16 5.14
CA ASN A 60 -8.55 5.46 5.58
C ASN A 60 -7.59 6.57 5.11
N ALA A 61 -7.79 7.81 5.56
CA ALA A 61 -6.94 8.93 5.18
C ALA A 61 -5.45 8.70 5.50
N ALA A 62 -5.13 8.17 6.68
CA ALA A 62 -3.75 7.85 7.06
C ALA A 62 -3.16 6.71 6.20
N GLY A 63 -3.97 5.68 5.90
CA GLY A 63 -3.58 4.60 4.97
C GLY A 63 -3.27 5.12 3.56
N HIS A 64 -4.08 6.06 3.04
CA HIS A 64 -3.82 6.69 1.75
C HIS A 64 -2.56 7.56 1.74
N VAL A 65 -2.24 8.27 2.83
CA VAL A 65 -0.96 9.01 2.96
C VAL A 65 0.23 8.05 2.89
N LEU A 66 0.15 6.91 3.58
CA LEU A 66 1.20 5.89 3.52
C LEU A 66 1.42 5.36 2.09
N PHE A 67 0.34 5.10 1.35
CA PHE A 67 0.41 4.72 -0.07
C PHE A 67 1.07 5.77 -0.94
N ALA A 68 0.68 7.04 -0.78
CA ALA A 68 1.27 8.15 -1.53
C ALA A 68 2.77 8.28 -1.25
N HIS A 69 3.18 8.23 0.03
CA HIS A 69 4.59 8.31 0.38
C HIS A 69 5.40 7.15 -0.19
N ASN A 70 4.90 5.91 -0.10
CA ASN A 70 5.57 4.76 -0.69
C ASN A 70 5.76 4.93 -2.21
N LEU A 71 4.72 5.38 -2.93
CA LEU A 71 4.80 5.70 -4.34
C LEU A 71 5.90 6.73 -4.63
N PHE A 72 5.94 7.83 -3.86
CA PHE A 72 6.91 8.90 -4.08
C PHE A 72 8.35 8.46 -3.80
N TRP A 73 8.57 7.65 -2.77
CA TRP A 73 9.88 7.09 -2.47
C TRP A 73 10.35 6.13 -3.56
N VAL A 74 9.49 5.20 -3.99
CA VAL A 74 9.82 4.22 -5.04
C VAL A 74 10.14 4.90 -6.37
N LEU A 75 9.36 5.92 -6.75
CA LEU A 75 9.58 6.66 -7.99
C LEU A 75 10.64 7.77 -7.87
N ASN A 76 11.26 7.92 -6.70
CA ASN A 76 12.25 8.97 -6.42
C ASN A 76 11.74 10.40 -6.71
N ILE A 77 10.48 10.67 -6.37
CA ILE A 77 9.81 11.98 -6.51
C ILE A 77 9.34 12.54 -5.17
N PHE A 78 9.80 11.96 -4.06
CA PHE A 78 9.52 12.51 -2.74
C PHE A 78 10.23 13.86 -2.57
N ASP A 79 9.47 14.86 -2.13
CA ASP A 79 9.97 16.21 -1.85
C ASP A 79 9.43 16.68 -0.51
N ALA A 80 10.33 16.79 0.48
CA ALA A 80 10.01 17.19 1.84
C ALA A 80 9.42 18.61 1.95
N ASP A 81 9.63 19.47 0.95
CA ASP A 81 9.08 20.82 0.91
C ASP A 81 7.75 20.91 0.14
N SER A 82 7.36 19.85 -0.57
CA SER A 82 6.08 19.82 -1.28
C SER A 82 4.90 19.82 -0.29
N ARG A 83 3.77 20.41 -0.71
CA ARG A 83 2.52 20.37 0.08
C ARG A 83 1.99 18.94 0.23
N THR A 84 2.21 18.10 -0.78
CA THR A 84 1.73 16.72 -0.81
C THR A 84 2.51 15.82 0.14
N CYS A 85 3.84 15.89 0.18
CA CYS A 85 4.65 15.05 1.07
C CYS A 85 4.66 15.55 2.53
N ARG A 86 4.20 16.78 2.77
CA ARG A 86 3.96 17.33 4.12
C ARG A 86 2.52 17.16 4.60
N LEU A 87 1.67 16.48 3.83
CA LEU A 87 0.29 16.24 4.21
C LEU A 87 0.26 15.46 5.52
N TYR A 88 -0.33 16.08 6.55
CA TYR A 88 -0.55 15.48 7.85
C TYR A 88 -2.05 15.24 8.04
N VAL A 89 -2.40 14.01 8.38
CA VAL A 89 -3.75 13.63 8.80
C VAL A 89 -3.72 13.49 10.32
N PRO A 90 -4.49 14.32 11.06
CA PRO A 90 -4.51 14.31 12.52
C PRO A 90 -5.13 13.04 13.11
#